data_AF-A0A965ZKH3-F1
#
_entry.id   AF-A0A965ZKH3-F1
#
_cell.length_a   1.000
_cell.length_b   1.000
_cell.length_c   1.000
_cell.angle_alpha   90.00
_cell.angle_beta   90.00
_cell.angle_gamma   90.00
#
_symmetry.space_group_name_H-M   'P 1'
#
loop_
_entity.id
_entity.type
_entity.pdbx_description
1 polymer ?
#
loop_
_entity_poly.entity_id
_entity_poly.type
_entity_poly.pdbx_seq_one_letter_code
_entity_poly.pdbx_strand_id
1 'polypeptide(L)'
;MSTALRIASVTYVLKDLLNNGLINHDVTGAVGETITVTAWPPDKIKAEDEITQLNLFMYQATFNSGWQNVAQPSLNSKGDRITNPKLALDLHYLLTAYGTTELHTEILLGYGMQLMHENPVLGRDAIRTSLAPPTAVPGTGLTSALKLLSTSGLADQAEMIKISPEILSIEDISKLWAAFGTRYRPTAAYKATVVLIESSKSTKSALPVKGRNIYVSPFKIPVIEQVLSQAAINQPIVENQKILPGYILVLNGSNFSSEIVDVKIDGESLPVSSNLVVAETQITFKLPNGLNAGVHEMQIVHPALIGSPPAAHAGVSSAAEVFSLSPVITNTQVIGVTGAGDAPRSATVKFKINPPVSNGQSLILLMNQSDGTGHSYSFPLIKPDLLSPPEFIENIAIDISGVKSGNYLLRVMVDGAESQLNNNSAGQYVSPAVHIP
;
A
#
# COMPACT_ATOMS: atom_id res chain seq x y z
N MET A 1 -35.22 -16.68 8.05
CA MET A 1 -33.89 -17.16 7.56
C MET A 1 -34.07 -17.68 6.14
N SER A 2 -33.09 -17.48 5.26
CA SER A 2 -33.11 -18.09 3.93
C SER A 2 -32.49 -19.47 3.98
N THR A 3 -33.12 -20.48 3.39
CA THR A 3 -32.58 -21.85 3.39
C THR A 3 -32.67 -22.49 2.00
N ALA A 4 -31.96 -23.61 1.82
CA ALA A 4 -32.01 -24.41 0.60
C ALA A 4 -33.39 -25.01 0.31
N LEU A 5 -34.28 -25.09 1.33
CA LEU A 5 -35.64 -25.61 1.19
C LEU A 5 -36.54 -24.74 0.32
N ARG A 6 -36.12 -23.51 0.01
CA ARG A 6 -36.91 -22.56 -0.79
C ARG A 6 -37.31 -23.10 -2.17
N ILE A 7 -36.47 -23.91 -2.82
CA ILE A 7 -36.81 -24.54 -4.11
C ILE A 7 -38.03 -25.46 -3.94
N ALA A 8 -37.98 -26.37 -2.95
CA ALA A 8 -39.09 -27.27 -2.67
C ALA A 8 -40.33 -26.53 -2.19
N SER A 9 -40.16 -25.45 -1.41
CA SER A 9 -41.26 -24.58 -1.00
C SER A 9 -41.95 -23.90 -2.18
N VAL A 10 -41.21 -23.43 -3.20
CA VAL A 10 -41.84 -22.88 -4.42
C VAL A 10 -42.69 -23.94 -5.12
N THR A 11 -42.13 -25.12 -5.37
CA THR A 11 -42.88 -26.21 -6.00
C THR A 11 -44.14 -26.58 -5.20
N TYR A 12 -44.04 -26.64 -3.87
CA TYR A 12 -45.19 -26.94 -3.02
C TYR A 12 -46.27 -25.86 -3.10
N VAL A 13 -45.89 -24.58 -3.03
CA VAL A 13 -46.85 -23.46 -3.11
C VAL A 13 -47.53 -23.44 -4.48
N LEU A 14 -46.81 -23.69 -5.57
CA LEU A 14 -47.40 -23.79 -6.91
C LEU A 14 -48.36 -24.97 -7.01
N LYS A 15 -48.00 -26.12 -6.43
CA LYS A 15 -48.87 -27.30 -6.39
C LYS A 15 -50.16 -27.02 -5.61
N ASP A 16 -50.04 -26.36 -4.46
CA ASP A 16 -51.16 -25.97 -3.61
C ASP A 16 -52.07 -24.95 -4.30
N LEU A 17 -51.49 -23.97 -5.01
CA LEU A 17 -52.21 -23.02 -5.83
C LEU A 17 -53.05 -23.72 -6.91
N LEU A 18 -52.45 -24.65 -7.65
CA LEU A 18 -53.15 -25.43 -8.67
C LEU A 18 -54.26 -26.30 -8.05
N ASN A 19 -53.96 -26.99 -6.94
CA ASN A 19 -54.91 -27.85 -6.26
C ASN A 19 -56.13 -27.06 -5.73
N ASN A 20 -55.90 -25.94 -5.05
CA ASN A 20 -56.96 -25.09 -4.53
C ASN A 20 -57.76 -24.45 -5.67
N GLY A 21 -57.11 -24.03 -6.74
CA GLY A 21 -57.77 -23.50 -7.92
C GLY A 21 -58.70 -24.51 -8.59
N LEU A 22 -58.23 -25.74 -8.82
CA LEU A 22 -59.05 -26.82 -9.41
C LEU A 22 -60.26 -27.19 -8.53
N ILE A 23 -60.09 -27.16 -7.20
CA ILE A 23 -61.20 -27.36 -6.25
C ILE A 23 -62.20 -26.20 -6.33
N ASN A 24 -61.71 -24.95 -6.34
CA ASN A 24 -62.57 -23.75 -6.38
C ASN A 24 -63.40 -23.65 -7.67
N HIS A 25 -62.89 -24.17 -8.79
CA HIS A 25 -63.60 -24.22 -10.07
C HIS A 25 -64.47 -25.48 -10.26
N ASP A 26 -64.59 -26.35 -9.24
CA ASP A 26 -65.31 -27.63 -9.30
C ASP A 26 -64.96 -28.48 -10.53
N VAL A 27 -63.67 -28.51 -10.89
CA VAL A 27 -63.22 -29.22 -12.09
C VAL A 27 -63.45 -30.72 -11.94
N THR A 28 -63.38 -31.25 -10.71
CA THR A 28 -63.75 -32.65 -10.39
C THR A 28 -65.20 -32.94 -10.80
N GLY A 29 -66.14 -32.03 -10.55
CA GLY A 29 -67.54 -32.17 -10.99
C GLY A 29 -67.69 -32.12 -12.51
N ALA A 30 -66.91 -31.26 -13.18
CA ALA A 30 -66.93 -31.15 -14.64
C ALA A 30 -66.33 -32.36 -15.37
N VAL A 31 -65.33 -33.00 -14.79
CA VAL A 31 -64.58 -34.13 -15.34
C VAL A 31 -65.14 -35.48 -14.86
N GLY A 32 -65.88 -35.50 -13.75
CA GLY A 32 -66.46 -36.72 -13.18
C GLY A 32 -65.46 -37.67 -12.52
N GLU A 33 -64.21 -37.24 -12.33
CA GLU A 33 -63.13 -38.04 -11.75
C GLU A 33 -62.32 -37.22 -10.74
N THR A 34 -61.73 -37.91 -9.75
CA THR A 34 -60.84 -37.27 -8.76
C THR A 34 -59.56 -36.78 -9.44
N ILE A 35 -59.34 -35.48 -9.42
CA ILE A 35 -58.14 -34.86 -9.99
C ILE A 35 -57.05 -34.77 -8.92
N THR A 36 -55.84 -35.20 -9.27
CA THR A 36 -54.66 -35.05 -8.40
C THR A 36 -53.68 -34.05 -8.98
N VAL A 37 -53.04 -33.23 -8.13
CA VAL A 37 -51.90 -32.40 -8.55
C VAL A 37 -50.60 -33.01 -8.01
N THR A 38 -49.68 -33.32 -8.92
CA THR A 38 -48.39 -33.96 -8.62
C THR A 38 -47.22 -33.08 -9.07
N ALA A 39 -46.00 -33.44 -8.63
CA ALA A 39 -44.76 -32.77 -9.02
C ALA A 39 -43.65 -33.80 -9.25
N TRP A 40 -43.99 -34.88 -9.94
CA TRP A 40 -43.09 -36.01 -10.19
C TRP A 40 -42.35 -35.83 -11.52
N PRO A 41 -41.14 -36.39 -11.64
CA PRO A 41 -40.54 -36.64 -12.95
C PRO A 41 -41.49 -37.41 -13.87
N PRO A 42 -41.62 -37.03 -15.16
CA PRO A 42 -42.58 -37.66 -16.07
C PRO A 42 -42.43 -39.18 -16.22
N ASP A 43 -41.20 -39.72 -16.11
CA ASP A 43 -40.89 -41.16 -16.17
C ASP A 43 -41.49 -41.97 -15.01
N LYS A 44 -41.81 -41.31 -13.89
CA LYS A 44 -42.49 -41.95 -12.76
C LYS A 44 -43.99 -42.09 -12.94
N ILE A 45 -44.58 -41.41 -13.94
CA ILE A 45 -46.00 -41.53 -14.28
C ILE A 45 -46.10 -42.55 -15.40
N LYS A 46 -46.37 -43.81 -15.02
CA LYS A 46 -46.51 -44.91 -15.98
C LYS A 46 -47.87 -44.88 -16.64
N ALA A 47 -47.93 -45.30 -17.91
CA ALA A 47 -49.18 -45.36 -18.66
C ALA A 47 -50.20 -46.35 -18.04
N GLU A 48 -49.74 -47.39 -17.36
CA GLU A 48 -50.57 -48.39 -16.68
C GLU A 48 -51.24 -47.85 -15.40
N ASP A 49 -50.65 -46.81 -14.81
CA ASP A 49 -51.11 -46.14 -13.59
C ASP A 49 -51.63 -44.72 -13.89
N GLU A 50 -51.95 -44.42 -15.16
CA GLU A 50 -52.34 -43.08 -15.59
C GLU A 50 -53.73 -42.74 -15.05
N ILE A 51 -53.76 -41.77 -14.14
CA ILE A 51 -54.98 -41.16 -13.62
C ILE A 51 -55.16 -39.77 -14.20
N THR A 52 -56.36 -39.21 -14.09
CA THR A 52 -56.60 -37.81 -14.42
C THR A 52 -55.90 -36.89 -13.41
N GLN A 53 -54.81 -36.26 -13.86
CA GLN A 53 -53.94 -35.46 -12.98
C GLN A 53 -53.22 -34.34 -13.73
N LEU A 54 -52.84 -33.31 -12.97
CA LEU A 54 -51.97 -32.24 -13.42
C LEU A 54 -50.60 -32.40 -12.75
N ASN A 55 -49.54 -32.52 -13.54
CA ASN A 55 -48.18 -32.69 -13.03
C ASN A 55 -47.35 -31.42 -13.27
N LEU A 56 -46.78 -30.87 -12.20
CA LEU A 56 -45.89 -29.70 -12.25
C LEU A 56 -44.44 -30.15 -12.01
N PHE A 57 -43.72 -30.41 -13.10
CA PHE A 57 -42.35 -30.93 -13.05
C PHE A 57 -41.31 -29.82 -13.21
N MET A 58 -40.43 -29.64 -12.22
CA MET A 58 -39.28 -28.74 -12.33
C MET A 58 -38.16 -29.40 -13.15
N TYR A 59 -37.93 -28.94 -14.38
CA TYR A 59 -36.95 -29.55 -15.28
C TYR A 59 -35.58 -28.85 -15.27
N GLN A 60 -35.52 -27.58 -14.85
CA GLN A 60 -34.28 -26.81 -14.86
C GLN A 60 -34.26 -25.75 -13.75
N ALA A 61 -33.07 -25.52 -13.18
CA ALA A 61 -32.76 -24.32 -12.40
C ALA A 61 -31.65 -23.55 -13.12
N THR A 62 -31.83 -22.25 -13.31
CA THR A 62 -30.81 -21.36 -13.89
C THR A 62 -30.50 -20.22 -12.93
N PHE A 63 -29.34 -19.58 -13.10
CA PHE A 63 -29.00 -18.39 -12.34
C PHE A 63 -29.80 -17.19 -12.84
N ASN A 64 -30.38 -16.43 -11.92
CA ASN A 64 -31.10 -15.21 -12.29
C ASN A 64 -30.12 -14.13 -12.76
N SER A 65 -30.30 -13.62 -13.98
CA SER A 65 -29.37 -12.68 -14.61
C SER A 65 -29.30 -11.31 -13.92
N GLY A 66 -30.39 -10.87 -13.29
CA GLY A 66 -30.45 -9.60 -12.56
C GLY A 66 -29.73 -9.64 -11.22
N TRP A 67 -29.65 -10.82 -10.57
CA TRP A 67 -29.08 -10.97 -9.23
C TRP A 67 -27.72 -11.69 -9.21
N GLN A 68 -27.34 -12.43 -10.26
CA GLN A 68 -26.10 -13.22 -10.27
C GLN A 68 -24.82 -12.39 -10.10
N ASN A 69 -24.85 -11.10 -10.49
CA ASN A 69 -23.68 -10.21 -10.43
C ASN A 69 -23.70 -9.25 -9.23
N VAL A 70 -24.67 -9.39 -8.31
CA VAL A 70 -24.78 -8.49 -7.15
C VAL A 70 -23.59 -8.64 -6.19
N ALA A 71 -23.13 -9.88 -5.97
CA ALA A 71 -21.94 -10.15 -5.17
C ALA A 71 -21.43 -11.58 -5.36
N GLN A 72 -20.12 -11.78 -5.24
CA GLN A 72 -19.50 -13.10 -5.13
C GLN A 72 -19.12 -13.41 -3.66
N PRO A 73 -19.00 -14.70 -3.29
CA PRO A 73 -18.53 -15.05 -1.96
C PRO A 73 -17.10 -14.54 -1.80
N SER A 74 -16.90 -13.62 -0.86
CA SER A 74 -15.59 -13.02 -0.65
C SER A 74 -14.95 -13.54 0.64
N LEU A 75 -13.64 -13.68 0.60
CA LEU A 75 -12.79 -14.13 1.70
C LEU A 75 -11.79 -13.03 2.04
N ASN A 76 -11.37 -12.94 3.29
CA ASN A 76 -10.23 -12.11 3.68
C ASN A 76 -8.90 -12.78 3.28
N SER A 77 -7.78 -12.09 3.51
CA SER A 77 -6.43 -12.61 3.23
C SER A 77 -6.05 -13.88 4.01
N LYS A 78 -6.81 -14.24 5.06
CA LYS A 78 -6.63 -15.46 5.86
C LYS A 78 -7.57 -16.61 5.42
N GLY A 79 -8.41 -16.38 4.40
CA GLY A 79 -9.40 -17.35 3.94
C GLY A 79 -10.70 -17.37 4.75
N ASP A 80 -10.88 -16.46 5.72
CA ASP A 80 -12.15 -16.35 6.44
C ASP A 80 -13.21 -15.70 5.57
N ARG A 81 -14.45 -16.17 5.69
CA ARG A 81 -15.58 -15.59 4.99
C ARG A 81 -15.96 -14.21 5.51
N ILE A 82 -16.09 -13.24 4.60
CA ILE A 82 -16.48 -11.86 4.92
C ILE A 82 -17.91 -11.53 4.44
N THR A 83 -18.42 -12.22 3.42
CA THR A 83 -19.79 -12.01 2.91
C THR A 83 -20.54 -13.33 2.66
N ASN A 84 -21.88 -13.28 2.75
CA ASN A 84 -22.78 -14.35 2.32
C ASN A 84 -23.67 -13.81 1.19
N PRO A 85 -23.21 -13.78 -0.08
CA PRO A 85 -24.09 -13.38 -1.17
C PRO A 85 -25.25 -14.36 -1.33
N LYS A 86 -26.36 -13.87 -1.87
CA LYS A 86 -27.54 -14.67 -2.17
C LYS A 86 -27.31 -15.45 -3.47
N LEU A 87 -27.57 -16.75 -3.45
CA LEU A 87 -27.76 -17.57 -4.63
C LEU A 87 -29.14 -17.26 -5.20
N ALA A 88 -29.19 -16.63 -6.37
CA ALA A 88 -30.43 -16.24 -7.03
C ALA A 88 -30.74 -17.17 -8.20
N LEU A 89 -31.92 -17.76 -8.20
CA LEU A 89 -32.34 -18.79 -9.13
C LEU A 89 -33.64 -18.44 -9.83
N ASP A 90 -33.72 -18.82 -11.11
CA ASP A 90 -34.95 -18.96 -11.87
C ASP A 90 -35.26 -20.47 -11.97
N LEU A 91 -36.49 -20.84 -11.61
CA LEU A 91 -36.94 -22.24 -11.62
C LEU A 91 -37.90 -22.45 -12.79
N HIS A 92 -37.61 -23.44 -13.63
CA HIS A 92 -38.36 -23.74 -14.84
C HIS A 92 -39.19 -25.00 -14.66
N TYR A 93 -40.47 -24.89 -14.97
CA TYR A 93 -41.48 -25.92 -14.74
C TYR A 93 -42.21 -26.28 -16.05
N LEU A 94 -42.51 -27.57 -16.20
CA LEU A 94 -43.47 -28.08 -17.16
C LEU A 94 -44.77 -28.41 -16.42
N LEU A 95 -45.85 -27.79 -16.85
CA LEU A 95 -47.21 -28.11 -16.44
C LEU A 95 -47.80 -29.07 -17.47
N THR A 96 -47.93 -30.33 -17.11
CA THR A 96 -48.36 -31.41 -18.01
C THR A 96 -49.65 -32.03 -17.52
N ALA A 97 -50.64 -32.15 -18.41
CA ALA A 97 -51.90 -32.80 -18.10
C ALA A 97 -51.87 -34.28 -18.53
N TYR A 98 -52.50 -35.12 -17.71
CA TYR A 98 -52.75 -36.54 -17.96
C TYR A 98 -54.24 -36.81 -17.78
N GLY A 99 -54.81 -37.68 -18.60
CA GLY A 99 -56.24 -37.92 -18.64
C GLY A 99 -56.57 -39.28 -19.21
N THR A 100 -57.57 -39.92 -18.63
CA THR A 100 -58.08 -41.24 -19.04
C THR A 100 -59.13 -41.17 -20.14
N THR A 101 -59.70 -39.98 -20.38
CA THR A 101 -60.81 -39.72 -21.30
C THR A 101 -60.46 -38.59 -22.28
N GLU A 102 -61.07 -38.61 -23.47
CA GLU A 102 -60.70 -37.82 -24.66
C GLU A 102 -60.40 -36.33 -24.40
N LEU A 103 -61.19 -35.63 -23.58
CA LEU A 103 -61.05 -34.18 -23.35
C LEU A 103 -60.50 -33.80 -21.97
N HIS A 104 -60.23 -34.77 -21.09
CA HIS A 104 -59.80 -34.47 -19.72
C HIS A 104 -58.46 -33.73 -19.70
N THR A 105 -57.57 -34.08 -20.62
CA THR A 105 -56.24 -33.50 -20.72
C THR A 105 -56.28 -32.01 -21.09
N GLU A 106 -57.08 -31.66 -22.10
CA GLU A 106 -57.27 -30.29 -22.57
C GLU A 106 -58.00 -29.44 -21.54
N ILE A 107 -59.03 -29.99 -20.89
CA ILE A 107 -59.77 -29.32 -19.82
C ILE A 107 -58.81 -28.99 -18.66
N LEU A 108 -58.05 -29.97 -18.19
CA LEU A 108 -57.10 -29.77 -17.08
C LEU A 108 -56.00 -28.78 -17.44
N LEU A 109 -55.44 -28.88 -18.65
CA LEU A 109 -54.39 -27.96 -19.08
C LEU A 109 -54.94 -26.53 -19.18
N GLY A 110 -56.16 -26.35 -19.71
CA GLY A 110 -56.84 -25.06 -19.79
C GLY A 110 -57.00 -24.40 -18.42
N TYR A 111 -57.56 -25.12 -17.45
CA TYR A 111 -57.70 -24.62 -16.07
C TYR A 111 -56.34 -24.34 -15.41
N GLY A 112 -55.37 -25.25 -15.58
CA GLY A 112 -54.02 -25.06 -15.05
C GLY A 112 -53.36 -23.79 -15.60
N MET A 113 -53.48 -23.55 -16.90
CA MET A 113 -52.96 -22.35 -17.54
C MET A 113 -53.68 -21.07 -17.09
N GLN A 114 -55.01 -21.12 -16.94
CA GLN A 114 -55.81 -20.02 -16.43
C GLN A 114 -55.37 -19.64 -15.00
N LEU A 115 -55.24 -20.63 -14.11
CA LEU A 115 -54.80 -20.40 -12.73
C LEU A 115 -53.41 -19.75 -12.64
N MET A 116 -52.47 -20.20 -13.49
CA MET A 116 -51.14 -19.61 -13.55
C MET A 116 -51.14 -18.19 -14.13
N HIS A 117 -52.07 -17.89 -15.04
CA HIS A 117 -52.24 -16.56 -15.64
C HIS A 117 -52.87 -15.55 -14.67
N GLU A 118 -53.86 -15.99 -13.89
CA GLU A 118 -54.56 -15.15 -12.91
C GLU A 118 -53.70 -14.90 -11.65
N ASN A 119 -52.69 -15.73 -11.40
CA ASN A 119 -51.78 -15.61 -10.26
C ASN A 119 -50.32 -15.38 -10.70
N PRO A 120 -50.01 -14.27 -11.41
CA PRO A 120 -48.66 -14.04 -11.93
C PRO A 120 -47.63 -13.72 -10.84
N VAL A 121 -48.06 -13.49 -9.60
CA VAL A 121 -47.18 -13.23 -8.45
C VAL A 121 -47.69 -14.03 -7.25
N LEU A 122 -46.81 -14.80 -6.63
CA LEU A 122 -47.09 -15.48 -5.37
C LEU A 122 -46.99 -14.47 -4.22
N GLY A 123 -48.16 -14.03 -3.74
CA GLY A 123 -48.27 -13.13 -2.60
C GLY A 123 -47.69 -13.75 -1.32
N ARG A 124 -47.09 -12.91 -0.47
CA ARG A 124 -46.46 -13.37 0.78
C ARG A 124 -47.43 -14.10 1.71
N ASP A 125 -48.67 -13.61 1.79
CA ASP A 125 -49.68 -14.22 2.65
C ASP A 125 -50.15 -15.57 2.09
N ALA A 126 -50.30 -15.69 0.78
CA ALA A 126 -50.58 -16.98 0.14
C ALA A 126 -49.46 -18.00 0.38
N ILE A 127 -48.20 -17.58 0.27
CA ILE A 127 -47.03 -18.43 0.60
C ILE A 127 -47.07 -18.87 2.07
N ARG A 128 -47.38 -17.97 3.00
CA ARG A 128 -47.46 -18.29 4.43
C ARG A 128 -48.60 -19.24 4.76
N THR A 129 -49.77 -19.04 4.15
CA THR A 129 -50.93 -19.91 4.31
C THR A 129 -50.63 -21.31 3.77
N SER A 130 -50.03 -21.39 2.58
CA SER A 130 -49.65 -22.66 1.95
C SER A 130 -48.60 -23.40 2.78
N LEU A 131 -47.56 -22.72 3.23
CA LEU A 131 -46.47 -23.32 4.02
C LEU A 131 -46.77 -23.40 5.52
N ALA A 132 -48.00 -23.10 5.96
CA ALA A 132 -48.38 -23.20 7.36
C ALA A 132 -48.21 -24.66 7.82
N PRO A 133 -47.52 -24.91 8.95
CA PRO A 133 -47.38 -26.27 9.45
C PRO A 133 -48.77 -26.82 9.78
N PRO A 134 -49.11 -28.05 9.34
CA PRO A 134 -50.40 -28.63 9.65
C PRO A 134 -50.55 -28.77 11.17
N THR A 135 -51.71 -28.42 11.72
CA THR A 135 -52.11 -28.83 13.07
C THR A 135 -52.09 -30.35 13.11
N ALA A 136 -51.31 -30.94 14.01
CA ALA A 136 -51.00 -32.37 14.01
C ALA A 136 -52.26 -33.25 13.94
N VAL A 137 -52.51 -33.87 12.78
CA VAL A 137 -53.45 -34.98 12.64
C VAL A 137 -52.63 -36.28 12.68
N PRO A 138 -52.84 -37.18 13.65
CA PRO A 138 -52.06 -38.42 13.75
C PRO A 138 -52.21 -39.28 12.49
N GLY A 139 -51.07 -39.72 11.90
CA GLY A 139 -51.05 -40.80 10.90
C GLY A 139 -50.62 -40.45 9.46
N THR A 140 -50.32 -39.19 9.11
CA THR A 140 -49.86 -38.83 7.76
C THR A 140 -48.38 -38.40 7.74
N GLY A 141 -47.55 -39.12 6.99
CA GLY A 141 -46.10 -38.87 6.86
C GLY A 141 -45.72 -37.55 6.18
N LEU A 142 -46.69 -36.80 5.63
CA LEU A 142 -46.48 -35.47 5.06
C LEU A 142 -46.14 -34.40 6.11
N THR A 143 -46.52 -34.61 7.37
CA THR A 143 -46.38 -33.61 8.45
C THR A 143 -44.92 -33.18 8.69
N SER A 144 -43.96 -34.10 8.61
CA SER A 144 -42.54 -33.79 8.85
C SER A 144 -41.90 -32.96 7.74
N ALA A 145 -42.19 -33.28 6.47
CA ALA A 145 -41.64 -32.54 5.33
C ALA A 145 -42.25 -31.13 5.25
N LEU A 146 -43.57 -30.98 5.44
CA LEU A 146 -44.23 -29.67 5.46
C LEU A 146 -43.74 -28.80 6.61
N LYS A 147 -43.51 -29.39 7.79
CA LYS A 147 -42.91 -28.68 8.92
C LYS A 147 -41.48 -28.21 8.63
N LEU A 148 -40.72 -28.89 7.77
CA LEU A 148 -39.41 -28.39 7.31
C LEU A 148 -39.59 -27.24 6.31
N LEU A 149 -40.51 -27.35 5.34
CA LEU A 149 -40.74 -26.31 4.34
C LEU A 149 -41.21 -24.98 4.94
N SER A 150 -41.95 -25.00 6.06
CA SER A 150 -42.35 -23.79 6.77
C SER A 150 -41.16 -22.98 7.30
N THR A 151 -40.00 -23.61 7.50
CA THR A 151 -38.76 -22.96 7.94
C THR A 151 -37.94 -22.35 6.79
N SER A 152 -38.39 -22.47 5.54
CA SER A 152 -37.69 -21.95 4.35
C SER A 152 -37.54 -20.42 4.33
N GLY A 153 -38.42 -19.72 5.04
CA GLY A 153 -38.52 -18.26 5.03
C GLY A 153 -38.78 -17.68 3.64
N LEU A 154 -39.42 -18.44 2.75
CA LEU A 154 -39.66 -18.05 1.35
C LEU A 154 -40.43 -16.71 1.25
N ALA A 155 -41.44 -16.52 2.09
CA ALA A 155 -42.26 -15.30 2.12
C ALA A 155 -41.49 -14.03 2.53
N ASP A 156 -40.38 -14.18 3.28
CA ASP A 156 -39.63 -13.05 3.84
C ASP A 156 -38.46 -12.61 2.95
N GLN A 157 -38.31 -13.21 1.77
CA GLN A 157 -37.28 -12.79 0.83
C GLN A 157 -37.59 -11.38 0.26
N ALA A 158 -36.55 -10.72 -0.24
CA ALA A 158 -36.64 -9.33 -0.71
C ALA A 158 -37.62 -9.16 -1.89
N GLU A 159 -37.53 -10.05 -2.87
CA GLU A 159 -38.37 -10.05 -4.07
C GLU A 159 -39.57 -10.98 -3.94
N MET A 160 -40.71 -10.63 -4.53
CA MET A 160 -41.83 -11.58 -4.68
C MET A 160 -41.54 -12.56 -5.81
N ILE A 161 -42.08 -13.78 -5.70
CA ILE A 161 -41.94 -14.79 -6.76
C ILE A 161 -42.97 -14.49 -7.84
N LYS A 162 -42.49 -14.25 -9.04
CA LYS A 162 -43.26 -14.00 -10.25
C LYS A 162 -43.30 -15.26 -11.08
N ILE A 163 -44.47 -15.58 -11.60
CA ILE A 163 -44.72 -16.68 -12.52
C ILE A 163 -44.91 -16.05 -13.89
N SER A 164 -44.18 -16.57 -14.86
CA SER A 164 -44.28 -16.12 -16.25
C SER A 164 -44.33 -17.34 -17.17
N PRO A 165 -45.15 -17.31 -18.25
CA PRO A 165 -45.09 -18.36 -19.25
C PRO A 165 -43.72 -18.37 -19.92
N GLU A 166 -43.22 -19.57 -20.21
CA GLU A 166 -41.97 -19.80 -20.92
C GLU A 166 -42.28 -20.39 -22.29
N ILE A 167 -41.75 -19.77 -23.34
CA ILE A 167 -41.97 -20.21 -24.71
C ILE A 167 -40.85 -21.19 -25.05
N LEU A 168 -41.19 -22.46 -25.19
CA LEU A 168 -40.28 -23.50 -25.68
C LEU A 168 -40.55 -23.76 -27.16
N SER A 169 -39.49 -23.94 -27.94
CA SER A 169 -39.64 -24.33 -29.33
C SER A 169 -40.12 -25.79 -29.44
N ILE A 170 -40.70 -26.16 -30.58
CA ILE A 170 -41.10 -27.54 -30.85
C ILE A 170 -39.91 -28.50 -30.71
N GLU A 171 -38.72 -28.06 -31.15
CA GLU A 171 -37.48 -28.83 -31.04
C GLU A 171 -37.07 -29.03 -29.57
N ASP A 172 -37.12 -27.98 -28.74
CA ASP A 172 -36.77 -28.07 -27.31
C ASP A 172 -37.72 -28.99 -26.56
N ILE A 173 -39.03 -28.82 -26.78
CA ILE A 173 -40.06 -29.68 -26.19
C ILE A 173 -39.84 -31.13 -26.62
N SER A 174 -39.59 -31.38 -27.91
CA SER A 174 -39.36 -32.73 -28.43
C SER A 174 -38.11 -33.38 -27.81
N LYS A 175 -37.03 -32.60 -27.63
CA LYS A 175 -35.80 -33.08 -26.96
C LYS A 175 -36.03 -33.38 -25.48
N LEU A 176 -36.76 -32.53 -24.77
CA LEU A 176 -37.10 -32.74 -23.35
C LEU A 176 -37.88 -34.04 -23.17
N TRP A 177 -38.94 -34.23 -23.96
CA TRP A 177 -39.78 -35.43 -23.88
C TRP A 177 -39.04 -36.70 -24.32
N ALA A 178 -38.17 -36.63 -25.32
CA ALA A 178 -37.28 -37.73 -25.69
C ALA A 178 -36.32 -38.08 -24.54
N ALA A 179 -35.74 -37.07 -23.87
CA ALA A 179 -34.84 -37.27 -22.74
C ALA A 179 -35.54 -37.87 -21.51
N PHE A 180 -36.84 -37.57 -21.30
CA PHE A 180 -37.62 -38.21 -20.24
C PHE A 180 -37.94 -39.68 -20.52
N GLY A 181 -37.76 -40.15 -21.76
CA GLY A 181 -38.06 -41.54 -22.13
C GLY A 181 -39.55 -41.89 -22.04
N THR A 182 -40.43 -40.90 -22.14
CA THR A 182 -41.89 -41.06 -22.03
C THR A 182 -42.62 -40.52 -23.26
N ARG A 183 -43.88 -40.91 -23.41
CA ARG A 183 -44.72 -40.43 -24.51
C ARG A 183 -45.11 -38.97 -24.28
N TYR A 184 -45.04 -38.17 -25.34
CA TYR A 184 -45.46 -36.78 -25.31
C TYR A 184 -46.88 -36.60 -24.75
N ARG A 185 -47.07 -35.54 -23.98
CA ARG A 185 -48.37 -35.11 -23.41
C ARG A 185 -48.54 -33.61 -23.60
N PRO A 186 -49.77 -33.09 -23.63
CA PRO A 186 -50.04 -31.65 -23.62
C PRO A 186 -49.37 -30.97 -22.42
N THR A 187 -48.54 -29.96 -22.73
CA THR A 187 -47.69 -29.29 -21.75
C THR A 187 -47.60 -27.80 -22.01
N ALA A 188 -47.59 -27.01 -20.94
CA ALA A 188 -47.23 -25.59 -20.93
C ALA A 188 -46.01 -25.37 -20.03
N ALA A 189 -45.08 -24.51 -20.44
CA ALA A 189 -43.88 -24.21 -19.66
C ALA A 189 -44.02 -22.88 -18.91
N TYR A 190 -43.47 -22.83 -17.70
CA TYR A 190 -43.51 -21.67 -16.82
C TYR A 190 -42.17 -21.48 -16.11
N LYS A 191 -41.82 -20.22 -15.91
CA LYS A 191 -40.67 -19.80 -15.10
C LYS A 191 -41.15 -19.10 -13.83
N ALA A 192 -40.63 -19.54 -12.69
CA ALA A 192 -40.79 -18.89 -11.38
C ALA A 192 -39.50 -18.15 -11.02
N THR A 193 -39.57 -16.82 -10.85
CA THR A 193 -38.42 -15.93 -10.61
C THR A 193 -38.74 -14.86 -9.56
N VAL A 194 -37.86 -14.42 -8.66
CA VAL A 194 -36.52 -14.94 -8.35
C VAL A 194 -36.56 -15.66 -7.01
N VAL A 195 -35.89 -16.80 -6.92
CA VAL A 195 -35.74 -17.55 -5.67
C VAL A 195 -34.35 -17.26 -5.10
N LEU A 196 -34.31 -16.62 -3.94
CA LEU A 196 -33.05 -16.26 -3.29
C LEU A 196 -32.69 -17.29 -2.21
N ILE A 197 -31.45 -17.76 -2.14
CA ILE A 197 -30.95 -18.65 -1.09
C ILE A 197 -29.68 -18.03 -0.49
N GLU A 198 -29.68 -17.77 0.81
CA GLU A 198 -28.55 -17.15 1.51
C GLU A 198 -28.03 -18.06 2.63
N SER A 199 -26.73 -18.03 2.87
CA SER A 199 -26.13 -18.74 4.01
C SER A 199 -26.23 -17.92 5.29
N SER A 200 -26.54 -18.56 6.41
CA SER A 200 -26.52 -17.95 7.75
C SER A 200 -25.19 -18.12 8.49
N LYS A 201 -24.11 -18.54 7.79
CA LYS A 201 -22.79 -18.70 8.41
C LYS A 201 -22.27 -17.36 8.92
N SER A 202 -21.62 -17.37 10.07
CA SER A 202 -20.99 -16.17 10.63
C SER A 202 -19.96 -15.58 9.66
N THR A 203 -19.97 -14.26 9.49
CA THR A 203 -19.04 -13.50 8.66
C THR A 203 -18.13 -12.66 9.54
N LYS A 204 -16.88 -12.46 9.11
CA LYS A 204 -15.96 -11.56 9.81
C LYS A 204 -16.23 -10.12 9.37
N SER A 205 -16.68 -9.28 10.31
CA SER A 205 -16.74 -7.83 10.10
C SER A 205 -15.40 -7.18 10.44
N ALA A 206 -14.92 -6.30 9.57
CA ALA A 206 -13.77 -5.45 9.90
C ALA A 206 -14.16 -4.39 10.94
N LEU A 207 -13.17 -3.90 11.69
CA LEU A 207 -13.36 -2.74 12.57
C LEU A 207 -13.53 -1.47 11.73
N PRO A 208 -14.30 -0.47 12.22
CA PRO A 208 -14.38 0.83 11.57
C PRO A 208 -13.00 1.49 11.45
N VAL A 209 -12.76 2.19 10.34
CA VAL A 209 -11.56 2.99 10.15
C VAL A 209 -11.61 4.18 11.12
N LYS A 210 -10.63 4.29 12.02
CA LYS A 210 -10.57 5.36 13.04
C LYS A 210 -10.21 6.73 12.46
N GLY A 211 -9.41 6.78 11.41
CA GLY A 211 -8.95 8.01 10.80
C GLY A 211 -8.21 7.74 9.49
N ARG A 212 -8.18 8.73 8.60
CA ARG A 212 -7.41 8.68 7.35
C ARG A 212 -6.31 9.74 7.46
N ASN A 213 -5.06 9.30 7.32
CA ASN A 213 -3.92 10.21 7.29
C ASN A 213 -3.52 10.45 5.84
N ILE A 214 -3.75 11.67 5.36
CA ILE A 214 -3.38 12.11 4.01
C ILE A 214 -2.48 13.33 4.18
N TYR A 215 -1.27 13.26 3.62
CA TYR A 215 -0.28 14.34 3.71
C TYR A 215 -0.05 14.92 2.31
N VAL A 216 -0.10 16.25 2.20
CA VAL A 216 0.26 17.00 1.00
C VAL A 216 1.23 18.08 1.44
N SER A 217 2.47 18.01 0.98
CA SER A 217 3.49 19.01 1.27
C SER A 217 4.10 19.50 -0.05
N PRO A 218 4.07 20.81 -0.35
CA PRO A 218 4.76 21.33 -1.51
C PRO A 218 6.27 21.22 -1.31
N PHE A 219 7.00 20.74 -2.32
CA PHE A 219 8.45 20.62 -2.25
C PHE A 219 9.10 22.01 -2.30
N LYS A 220 9.48 22.53 -1.14
CA LYS A 220 10.40 23.67 -1.01
C LYS A 220 11.82 23.13 -0.82
N ILE A 221 12.51 22.93 -1.94
CA ILE A 221 13.89 22.43 -1.94
C ILE A 221 14.81 23.58 -1.49
N PRO A 222 15.58 23.42 -0.41
CA PRO A 222 16.56 24.42 0.00
C PRO A 222 17.68 24.52 -1.04
N VAL A 223 18.12 25.75 -1.32
CA VAL A 223 19.20 26.02 -2.30
C VAL A 223 20.30 26.80 -1.60
N ILE A 224 21.50 26.23 -1.57
CA ILE A 224 22.70 26.91 -1.08
C ILE A 224 23.31 27.65 -2.27
N GLU A 225 23.47 28.96 -2.15
CA GLU A 225 24.05 29.81 -3.21
C GLU A 225 25.48 30.21 -2.86
N GLN A 226 25.77 30.42 -1.56
CA GLN A 226 27.10 30.80 -1.10
C GLN A 226 27.40 30.20 0.27
N VAL A 227 28.66 29.79 0.44
CA VAL A 227 29.23 29.37 1.73
C VAL A 227 30.28 30.40 2.16
N LEU A 228 29.99 31.10 3.25
CA LEU A 228 30.83 32.13 3.85
C LEU A 228 31.26 31.71 5.25
N SER A 229 32.19 32.47 5.84
CA SER A 229 32.61 32.25 7.22
C SER A 229 32.73 33.52 8.04
N GLN A 230 32.60 33.35 9.35
CA GLN A 230 32.70 34.41 10.35
C GLN A 230 33.55 33.90 11.51
N ALA A 231 34.60 34.64 11.88
CA ALA A 231 35.56 34.21 12.89
C ALA A 231 34.96 34.09 14.30
N ALA A 232 34.04 34.98 14.65
CA ALA A 232 33.30 34.97 15.91
C ALA A 232 31.99 35.76 15.77
N ILE A 233 31.06 35.56 16.70
CA ILE A 233 29.83 36.34 16.78
C ILE A 233 30.19 37.84 16.83
N ASN A 234 29.52 38.66 16.00
CA ASN A 234 29.75 40.11 15.82
C ASN A 234 31.02 40.53 15.07
N GLN A 235 31.80 39.60 14.51
CA GLN A 235 32.84 39.94 13.53
C GLN A 235 32.22 40.06 12.12
N PRO A 236 32.82 40.82 11.19
CA PRO A 236 32.30 40.88 9.83
C PRO A 236 32.33 39.51 9.16
N ILE A 237 31.32 39.25 8.32
CA ILE A 237 31.33 38.11 7.39
C ILE A 237 32.22 38.54 6.22
N VAL A 238 33.26 37.77 5.93
CA VAL A 238 34.25 38.12 4.91
C VAL A 238 34.18 37.09 3.78
N GLU A 239 34.01 37.56 2.55
CA GLU A 239 34.05 36.71 1.36
C GLU A 239 35.45 36.17 1.12
N ASN A 240 35.54 34.93 0.63
CA ASN A 240 36.80 34.24 0.32
C ASN A 240 37.77 34.11 1.51
N GLN A 241 37.30 34.30 2.74
CA GLN A 241 38.08 34.00 3.93
C GLN A 241 38.22 32.47 4.09
N LYS A 242 39.43 32.01 4.44
CA LYS A 242 39.68 30.61 4.79
C LYS A 242 38.83 30.23 6.01
N ILE A 243 38.16 29.09 5.94
CA ILE A 243 37.34 28.56 7.02
C ILE A 243 38.25 27.84 8.01
N LEU A 244 38.36 28.34 9.25
CA LEU A 244 39.21 27.75 10.28
C LEU A 244 38.38 26.99 11.34
N PRO A 245 39.02 26.12 12.14
CA PRO A 245 38.36 25.45 13.26
C PRO A 245 37.71 26.43 14.23
N GLY A 246 36.46 26.14 14.61
CA GLY A 246 35.70 26.95 15.56
C GLY A 246 35.02 28.19 14.96
N TYR A 247 35.20 28.46 13.66
CA TYR A 247 34.45 29.50 12.95
C TYR A 247 32.97 29.15 12.85
N ILE A 248 32.19 30.19 12.54
CA ILE A 248 30.77 30.08 12.21
C ILE A 248 30.68 30.04 10.68
N LEU A 249 30.03 29.02 10.13
CA LEU A 249 29.64 29.03 8.72
C LEU A 249 28.37 29.86 8.57
N VAL A 250 28.34 30.61 7.47
CA VAL A 250 27.19 31.40 7.05
C VAL A 250 26.81 30.94 5.65
N LEU A 251 25.65 30.31 5.53
CA LEU A 251 25.10 29.86 4.25
C LEU A 251 24.09 30.88 3.78
N ASN A 252 24.29 31.44 2.60
CA ASN A 252 23.28 32.27 1.95
C ASN A 252 22.59 31.47 0.85
N GLY A 253 21.30 31.69 0.68
CA GLY A 253 20.51 31.02 -0.33
C GLY A 253 19.02 31.25 -0.16
N SER A 254 18.21 30.24 -0.47
CA SER A 254 16.75 30.35 -0.42
C SER A 254 16.06 29.07 0.04
N ASN A 255 14.81 29.22 0.49
CA ASN A 255 13.97 28.14 1.01
C ASN A 255 14.60 27.38 2.19
N PHE A 256 15.27 28.06 3.11
CA PHE A 256 15.87 27.40 4.28
C PHE A 256 14.90 27.20 5.45
N SER A 257 13.76 27.90 5.48
CA SER A 257 12.79 27.74 6.56
C SER A 257 11.85 26.56 6.31
N SER A 258 11.76 25.68 7.30
CA SER A 258 10.84 24.54 7.36
C SER A 258 10.48 24.27 8.83
N GLU A 259 9.47 23.42 9.07
CA GLU A 259 9.09 22.99 10.43
C GLU A 259 10.25 22.30 11.15
N ILE A 260 11.01 21.49 10.40
CA ILE A 260 12.27 20.90 10.85
C ILE A 260 13.31 21.14 9.76
N VAL A 261 14.48 21.62 10.19
CA VAL A 261 15.66 21.84 9.35
C VAL A 261 16.81 21.10 10.00
N ASP A 262 17.46 20.27 9.21
CA ASP A 262 18.67 19.56 9.58
C ASP A 262 19.79 19.96 8.61
N VAL A 263 21.00 20.15 9.12
CA VAL A 263 22.18 20.39 8.29
C VAL A 263 23.09 19.19 8.50
N LYS A 264 23.50 18.58 7.39
CA LYS A 264 24.40 17.44 7.41
C LYS A 264 25.76 17.83 6.89
N ILE A 265 26.81 17.40 7.58
CA ILE A 265 28.21 17.47 7.12
C ILE A 265 28.70 16.04 6.98
N ASP A 266 29.20 15.67 5.81
CA ASP A 266 29.61 14.31 5.45
C ASP A 266 28.56 13.22 5.78
N GLY A 267 27.29 13.59 5.70
CA GLY A 267 26.14 12.71 5.99
C GLY A 267 25.69 12.67 7.45
N GLU A 268 26.43 13.28 8.38
CA GLU A 268 26.07 13.37 9.80
C GLU A 268 25.37 14.69 10.15
N SER A 269 24.27 14.61 10.91
CA SER A 269 23.52 15.77 11.37
C SER A 269 24.33 16.61 12.36
N LEU A 270 24.20 17.94 12.28
CA LEU A 270 24.89 18.83 13.21
C LEU A 270 24.50 18.53 14.68
N PRO A 271 25.49 18.48 15.59
CA PRO A 271 25.20 18.37 17.01
C PRO A 271 24.51 19.65 17.52
N VAL A 272 23.73 19.53 18.59
CA VAL A 272 23.04 20.68 19.21
C VAL A 272 24.01 21.79 19.61
N SER A 273 25.27 21.45 19.94
CA SER A 273 26.33 22.39 20.28
C SER A 273 26.78 23.31 19.14
N SER A 274 26.39 23.02 17.90
CA SER A 274 26.65 23.87 16.73
C SER A 274 25.78 25.13 16.69
N ASN A 275 24.78 25.27 17.58
CA ASN A 275 23.92 26.46 17.67
C ASN A 275 23.35 26.89 16.31
N LEU A 276 22.66 25.96 15.63
CA LEU A 276 22.04 26.20 14.34
C LEU A 276 20.98 27.31 14.46
N VAL A 277 21.15 28.37 13.68
CA VAL A 277 20.20 29.46 13.50
C VAL A 277 19.73 29.46 12.06
N VAL A 278 18.42 29.41 11.87
CA VAL A 278 17.79 29.31 10.55
C VAL A 278 16.93 30.54 10.30
N ALA A 279 17.20 31.22 9.19
CA ALA A 279 16.32 32.21 8.57
C ALA A 279 15.97 31.76 7.15
N GLU A 280 15.03 32.44 6.47
CA GLU A 280 14.55 32.03 5.15
C GLU A 280 15.66 31.98 4.07
N THR A 281 16.61 32.91 4.14
CA THR A 281 17.68 33.09 3.14
C THR A 281 19.09 32.94 3.72
N GLN A 282 19.20 32.68 5.02
CA GLN A 282 20.49 32.52 5.68
C GLN A 282 20.43 31.48 6.79
N ILE A 283 21.41 30.57 6.80
CA ILE A 283 21.65 29.66 7.92
C ILE A 283 23.02 29.98 8.51
N THR A 284 23.13 30.02 9.84
CA THR A 284 24.41 30.14 10.52
C THR A 284 24.56 29.05 11.58
N PHE A 285 25.73 28.45 11.66
CA PHE A 285 26.06 27.51 12.72
C PHE A 285 27.56 27.48 12.98
N LYS A 286 27.94 27.15 14.21
CA LYS A 286 29.34 26.90 14.58
C LYS A 286 29.77 25.54 14.07
N LEU A 287 30.94 25.48 13.43
CA LEU A 287 31.52 24.20 13.01
C LEU A 287 31.63 23.24 14.20
N PRO A 288 31.16 21.99 14.06
CA PRO A 288 31.33 20.99 15.09
C PRO A 288 32.81 20.66 15.29
N ASN A 289 33.17 20.31 16.51
CA ASN A 289 34.50 19.78 16.80
C ASN A 289 34.60 18.33 16.25
N GLY A 290 35.80 17.92 15.85
CA GLY A 290 36.05 16.55 15.37
C GLY A 290 36.02 16.37 13.87
N LEU A 291 35.77 17.43 13.09
CA LEU A 291 36.02 17.45 11.65
C LEU A 291 37.53 17.41 11.38
N ASN A 292 37.93 16.88 10.21
CA ASN A 292 39.31 16.84 9.76
C ASN A 292 39.67 18.08 8.95
N ALA A 293 40.95 18.33 8.71
CA ALA A 293 41.35 19.30 7.69
C ALA A 293 41.02 18.75 6.30
N GLY A 294 40.53 19.59 5.38
CA GLY A 294 40.22 19.16 4.01
C GLY A 294 38.86 19.63 3.50
N VAL A 295 38.38 18.98 2.43
CA VAL A 295 37.09 19.26 1.81
C VAL A 295 35.99 18.45 2.50
N HIS A 296 34.90 19.11 2.86
CA HIS A 296 33.72 18.51 3.46
C HIS A 296 32.49 18.75 2.59
N GLU A 297 31.61 17.75 2.53
CA GLU A 297 30.31 17.87 1.88
C GLU A 297 29.27 18.35 2.89
N MET A 298 28.36 19.22 2.46
CA MET A 298 27.29 19.73 3.28
C MET A 298 25.96 19.78 2.53
N GLN A 299 24.89 19.44 3.24
CA GLN A 299 23.52 19.46 2.72
C GLN A 299 22.55 20.00 3.76
N ILE A 300 21.51 20.71 3.30
CA ILE A 300 20.36 21.09 4.13
C ILE A 300 19.23 20.11 3.83
N VAL A 301 18.64 19.54 4.88
CA VAL A 301 17.57 18.54 4.79
C VAL A 301 16.33 19.05 5.52
N HIS A 302 15.17 18.94 4.87
CA HIS A 302 13.85 19.15 5.45
C HIS A 302 13.14 17.80 5.62
N PRO A 303 13.14 17.20 6.81
CA PRO A 303 12.41 15.95 7.05
C PRO A 303 10.90 16.12 6.91
N ALA A 304 10.21 15.08 6.44
CA ALA A 304 8.75 15.06 6.38
C ALA A 304 8.18 14.37 7.63
N LEU A 305 7.35 15.09 8.41
CA LEU A 305 6.66 14.50 9.56
C LEU A 305 5.42 13.72 9.09
N ILE A 306 5.49 12.39 9.15
CA ILE A 306 4.43 11.47 8.69
C ILE A 306 4.10 10.50 9.82
N GLY A 307 2.81 10.30 10.10
CA GLY A 307 2.32 9.29 11.04
C GLY A 307 1.45 9.85 12.16
N SER A 308 0.96 8.95 13.01
CA SER A 308 0.23 9.30 14.23
C SER A 308 0.70 8.38 15.36
N PRO A 309 1.64 8.83 16.22
CA PRO A 309 2.20 10.19 16.31
C PRO A 309 3.12 10.55 15.12
N PRO A 310 3.34 11.86 14.85
CA PRO A 310 4.23 12.29 13.77
C PRO A 310 5.67 11.79 13.98
N ALA A 311 6.25 11.19 12.94
CA ALA A 311 7.64 10.75 12.93
C ALA A 311 8.37 11.31 11.70
N ALA A 312 9.64 11.69 11.87
CA ALA A 312 10.45 12.21 10.77
C ALA A 312 10.79 11.11 9.75
N HIS A 313 10.53 11.40 8.49
CA HIS A 313 10.87 10.58 7.33
C HIS A 313 11.76 11.39 6.38
N ALA A 314 12.37 10.71 5.40
CA ALA A 314 13.09 11.37 4.32
C ALA A 314 12.16 12.37 3.60
N GLY A 315 12.53 13.65 3.62
CA GLY A 315 11.84 14.70 2.91
C GLY A 315 12.70 15.21 1.75
N VAL A 316 12.89 16.53 1.66
CA VAL A 316 13.69 17.14 0.59
C VAL A 316 15.07 17.54 1.11
N SER A 317 16.06 17.51 0.24
CA SER A 317 17.42 17.96 0.53
C SER A 317 17.90 18.93 -0.54
N SER A 318 18.79 19.85 -0.16
CA SER A 318 19.54 20.66 -1.11
C SER A 318 20.45 19.78 -1.97
N ALA A 319 21.02 20.37 -3.02
CA ALA A 319 22.23 19.83 -3.61
C ALA A 319 23.36 19.79 -2.56
N ALA A 320 24.30 18.88 -2.77
CA ALA A 320 25.55 18.81 -2.03
C ALA A 320 26.41 20.03 -2.37
N GLU A 321 26.74 20.83 -1.36
CA GLU A 321 27.69 21.93 -1.47
C GLU A 321 28.96 21.58 -0.70
N VAL A 322 30.12 22.04 -1.17
CA VAL A 322 31.41 21.71 -0.54
C VAL A 322 32.04 22.93 0.10
N PHE A 323 32.73 22.71 1.23
CA PHE A 323 33.56 23.73 1.84
C PHE A 323 34.91 23.15 2.26
N SER A 324 35.94 23.99 2.29
CA SER A 324 37.30 23.59 2.63
C SER A 324 37.66 24.06 4.03
N LEU A 325 37.76 23.13 4.98
CA LEU A 325 38.21 23.40 6.34
C LEU A 325 39.73 23.47 6.38
N SER A 326 40.24 24.69 6.49
CA SER A 326 41.66 24.98 6.41
C SER A 326 42.38 24.61 7.72
N PRO A 327 43.53 23.92 7.65
CA PRO A 327 44.32 23.58 8.82
C PRO A 327 45.04 24.77 9.44
N VAL A 328 45.31 24.71 10.73
CA VAL A 328 46.12 25.66 11.48
C VAL A 328 47.34 24.93 12.05
N ILE A 329 48.53 25.44 11.74
CA ILE A 329 49.80 24.90 12.25
C ILE A 329 50.13 25.55 13.59
N THR A 330 50.49 24.73 14.57
CA THR A 330 50.99 25.13 15.88
C THR A 330 52.22 24.31 16.26
N ASN A 331 52.99 24.74 17.26
CA ASN A 331 54.11 23.97 17.84
C ASN A 331 55.14 23.46 16.82
N THR A 332 55.68 24.35 15.99
CA THR A 332 56.69 24.04 14.97
C THR A 332 58.07 23.85 15.57
N GLN A 333 58.77 22.78 15.20
CA GLN A 333 60.14 22.45 15.63
C GLN A 333 60.93 21.81 14.50
N VAL A 334 62.25 22.00 14.48
CA VAL A 334 63.17 21.34 13.54
C VAL A 334 64.14 20.51 14.34
N ILE A 335 64.29 19.23 13.98
CA ILE A 335 65.20 18.30 14.63
C ILE A 335 66.06 17.57 13.60
N GLY A 336 67.17 16.98 14.04
CA GLY A 336 67.98 16.12 13.18
C GLY A 336 68.63 16.84 12.00
N VAL A 337 69.03 18.10 12.18
CA VAL A 337 69.64 18.90 11.10
C VAL A 337 70.99 18.32 10.70
N THR A 338 71.16 18.10 9.40
CA THR A 338 72.39 17.64 8.75
C THR A 338 72.79 18.62 7.64
N GLY A 339 74.10 18.78 7.43
CA GLY A 339 74.68 19.82 6.57
C GLY A 339 75.22 21.01 7.37
N ALA A 340 76.24 21.69 6.83
CA ALA A 340 76.90 22.84 7.44
C ALA A 340 77.41 23.83 6.38
N GLY A 341 77.58 25.10 6.75
CA GLY A 341 77.99 26.16 5.82
C GLY A 341 76.95 26.38 4.70
N ASP A 342 77.44 26.55 3.46
CA ASP A 342 76.61 26.79 2.27
C ASP A 342 75.93 25.52 1.71
N ALA A 343 76.18 24.34 2.31
CA ALA A 343 75.58 23.09 1.87
C ALA A 343 74.07 23.07 2.19
N PRO A 344 73.23 22.47 1.30
CA PRO A 344 71.82 22.24 1.60
C PRO A 344 71.64 21.39 2.86
N ARG A 345 70.64 21.73 3.66
CA ARG A 345 70.29 21.05 4.90
C ARG A 345 69.24 19.97 4.66
N SER A 346 69.33 18.90 5.46
CA SER A 346 68.25 17.94 5.64
C SER A 346 67.89 17.87 7.12
N ALA A 347 66.60 17.83 7.45
CA ALA A 347 66.10 17.85 8.82
C ALA A 347 64.69 17.26 8.87
N THR A 348 64.18 16.99 10.07
CA THR A 348 62.76 16.64 10.26
C THR A 348 62.04 17.86 10.83
N VAL A 349 61.02 18.35 10.12
CA VAL A 349 60.12 19.41 10.59
C VAL A 349 58.94 18.76 11.30
N LYS A 350 58.81 19.03 12.60
CA LYS A 350 57.69 18.60 13.43
C LYS A 350 56.74 19.76 13.69
N PHE A 351 55.44 19.51 13.59
CA PHE A 351 54.42 20.49 13.94
C PHE A 351 53.11 19.82 14.32
N LYS A 352 52.25 20.56 15.02
CA LYS A 352 50.88 20.14 15.33
C LYS A 352 49.90 20.81 14.37
N ILE A 353 48.92 20.06 13.87
CA ILE A 353 47.86 20.53 12.99
C ILE A 353 46.50 20.44 13.69
N ASN A 354 45.64 21.45 13.46
CA ASN A 354 44.24 21.47 13.90
C ASN A 354 43.38 22.07 12.77
N PRO A 355 42.36 21.38 12.25
CA PRO A 355 41.90 20.04 12.66
C PRO A 355 42.88 18.92 12.27
N PRO A 356 42.75 17.71 12.85
CA PRO A 356 43.59 16.57 12.50
C PRO A 356 43.40 16.14 11.05
N VAL A 357 44.34 15.35 10.55
CA VAL A 357 44.20 14.64 9.26
C VAL A 357 43.85 13.17 9.49
N SER A 358 42.96 12.60 8.69
CA SER A 358 42.66 11.18 8.69
C SER A 358 43.55 10.39 7.73
N ASN A 359 43.50 9.06 7.87
CA ASN A 359 44.19 8.17 6.95
C ASN A 359 43.60 8.30 5.53
N GLY A 360 44.47 8.34 4.51
CA GLY A 360 44.07 8.49 3.10
C GLY A 360 44.10 9.93 2.56
N GLN A 361 44.26 10.93 3.42
CA GLN A 361 44.38 12.33 2.99
C GLN A 361 45.81 12.67 2.53
N SER A 362 45.93 13.52 1.51
CA SER A 362 47.20 14.02 1.01
C SER A 362 47.60 15.28 1.77
N LEU A 363 48.71 15.24 2.49
CA LEU A 363 49.29 16.39 3.18
C LEU A 363 50.60 16.80 2.50
N ILE A 364 50.72 18.09 2.16
CA ILE A 364 51.93 18.69 1.60
C ILE A 364 52.39 19.84 2.49
N LEU A 365 53.64 19.78 2.95
CA LEU A 365 54.32 20.89 3.60
C LEU A 365 54.87 21.84 2.53
N LEU A 366 54.49 23.11 2.60
CA LEU A 366 54.95 24.18 1.74
C LEU A 366 55.82 25.13 2.57
N MET A 367 57.01 25.42 2.05
CA MET A 367 57.98 26.30 2.70
C MET A 367 58.34 27.44 1.75
N ASN A 368 58.26 28.67 2.22
CA ASN A 368 58.64 29.86 1.46
C ASN A 368 59.61 30.72 2.28
N GLN A 369 60.78 31.03 1.73
CA GLN A 369 61.77 31.83 2.44
C GLN A 369 61.27 33.27 2.66
N SER A 370 61.42 33.79 3.87
CA SER A 370 60.81 35.06 4.28
C SER A 370 61.65 36.31 3.96
N ASP A 371 62.86 36.17 3.43
CA ASP A 371 63.81 37.26 3.18
C ASP A 371 63.82 37.81 1.74
N GLY A 372 62.90 37.35 0.89
CA GLY A 372 62.74 37.84 -0.48
C GLY A 372 63.70 37.24 -1.52
N THR A 373 64.55 36.28 -1.14
CA THR A 373 65.42 35.53 -2.08
C THR A 373 64.65 34.58 -3.01
N GLY A 374 63.40 34.27 -2.68
CA GLY A 374 62.48 33.52 -3.52
C GLY A 374 62.63 31.99 -3.46
N HIS A 375 63.41 31.44 -2.53
CA HIS A 375 63.48 29.99 -2.37
C HIS A 375 62.17 29.43 -1.80
N SER A 376 61.61 28.42 -2.48
CA SER A 376 60.39 27.74 -2.08
C SER A 376 60.52 26.24 -2.27
N TYR A 377 59.98 25.48 -1.32
CA TYR A 377 60.06 24.02 -1.30
C TYR A 377 58.70 23.41 -0.97
N SER A 378 58.45 22.20 -1.48
CA SER A 378 57.25 21.42 -1.18
C SER A 378 57.63 19.98 -0.84
N PHE A 379 57.15 19.48 0.29
CA PHE A 379 57.43 18.13 0.76
C PHE A 379 56.12 17.40 1.05
N PRO A 380 55.74 16.39 0.26
CA PRO A 380 54.58 15.57 0.57
C PRO A 380 54.88 14.69 1.79
N LEU A 381 53.90 14.55 2.70
CA LEU A 381 53.96 13.54 3.74
C LEU A 381 53.72 12.18 3.10
N ILE A 382 54.79 11.40 2.91
CA ILE A 382 54.69 10.01 2.45
C ILE A 382 54.36 9.16 3.67
N LYS A 383 53.13 8.69 3.78
CA LYS A 383 52.73 7.77 4.84
C LYS A 383 52.78 6.34 4.31
N PRO A 384 53.36 5.36 5.04
CA PRO A 384 53.16 3.97 4.70
C PRO A 384 51.67 3.63 4.85
N ASP A 385 51.08 3.08 3.79
CA ASP A 385 49.75 2.48 3.86
C ASP A 385 49.73 1.43 4.99
N LEU A 386 48.55 1.22 5.61
CA LEU A 386 48.23 0.16 6.59
C LEU A 386 48.23 0.53 8.09
N LEU A 387 47.56 1.61 8.50
CA LEU A 387 46.98 1.67 9.86
C LEU A 387 45.47 1.48 9.78
N SER A 388 45.00 0.36 10.32
CA SER A 388 43.59 0.04 10.58
C SER A 388 43.43 -0.18 12.09
N PRO A 389 42.58 0.58 12.80
CA PRO A 389 41.66 1.60 12.30
C PRO A 389 42.35 2.91 11.85
N PRO A 390 41.66 3.78 11.07
CA PRO A 390 42.17 5.09 10.69
C PRO A 390 42.34 5.94 11.95
N GLU A 391 43.59 6.26 12.32
CA GLU A 391 43.85 7.20 13.40
C GLU A 391 43.90 8.64 12.87
N PHE A 392 43.32 9.55 13.64
CA PHE A 392 43.46 10.99 13.46
C PHE A 392 44.87 11.42 13.85
N ILE A 393 45.59 12.09 12.95
CA ILE A 393 46.96 12.54 13.19
C ILE A 393 46.96 14.05 13.40
N GLU A 394 47.32 14.46 14.61
CA GLU A 394 47.56 15.86 14.93
C GLU A 394 49.05 16.23 14.89
N ASN A 395 49.94 15.29 15.21
CA ASN A 395 51.38 15.53 15.25
C ASN A 395 52.03 15.04 13.95
N ILE A 396 52.50 15.97 13.14
CA ILE A 396 53.09 15.69 11.84
C ILE A 396 54.61 15.83 11.94
N ALA A 397 55.33 14.90 11.31
CA ALA A 397 56.78 14.94 11.14
C ALA A 397 57.09 14.67 9.67
N ILE A 398 57.76 15.61 9.01
CA ILE A 398 58.15 15.50 7.60
C ILE A 398 59.65 15.71 7.49
N ASP A 399 60.31 14.76 6.84
CA ASP A 399 61.72 14.86 6.50
C ASP A 399 61.88 15.76 5.27
N ILE A 400 62.67 16.81 5.45
CA ILE A 400 63.04 17.77 4.41
C ILE A 400 64.49 17.51 4.00
N SER A 401 64.80 17.70 2.72
CA SER A 401 66.17 17.61 2.20
C SER A 401 66.39 18.63 1.08
N GLY A 402 67.64 19.05 0.88
CA GLY A 402 67.97 20.02 -0.16
C GLY A 402 67.56 21.47 0.15
N VAL A 403 67.27 21.80 1.42
CA VAL A 403 66.77 23.12 1.84
C VAL A 403 67.93 24.02 2.26
N LYS A 404 68.05 25.22 1.70
CA LYS A 404 69.08 26.18 2.14
C LYS A 404 68.82 26.69 3.56
N SER A 405 69.87 27.05 4.28
CA SER A 405 69.74 27.71 5.60
C SER A 405 68.99 29.05 5.45
N GLY A 406 68.08 29.33 6.38
CA GLY A 406 67.23 30.52 6.31
C GLY A 406 65.96 30.42 7.14
N ASN A 407 65.17 31.49 7.13
CA ASN A 407 63.85 31.54 7.77
C ASN A 407 62.77 31.26 6.73
N TYR A 408 61.89 30.31 7.02
CA TYR A 408 60.83 29.89 6.12
C TYR A 408 59.46 30.05 6.77
N LEU A 409 58.53 30.65 6.04
CA LEU A 409 57.10 30.59 6.32
C LEU A 409 56.60 29.18 6.00
N LEU A 410 55.85 28.60 6.93
CA LEU A 410 55.29 27.27 6.81
C LEU A 410 53.81 27.35 6.48
N ARG A 411 53.42 26.59 5.46
CA ARG A 411 52.03 26.29 5.14
C ARG A 411 51.88 24.79 4.97
N VAL A 412 50.69 24.28 5.21
CA VAL A 412 50.33 22.90 4.91
C VAL A 412 49.09 22.90 4.04
N MET A 413 49.05 22.01 3.07
CA MET A 413 47.89 21.78 2.22
C MET A 413 47.40 20.35 2.45
N VAL A 414 46.14 20.21 2.87
CA VAL A 414 45.49 18.92 3.12
C VAL A 414 44.33 18.78 2.14
N ASP A 415 44.40 17.84 1.20
CA ASP A 415 43.38 17.63 0.15
C ASP A 415 42.93 18.93 -0.55
N GLY A 416 43.89 19.84 -0.81
CA GLY A 416 43.64 21.16 -1.41
C GLY A 416 43.29 22.28 -0.42
N ALA A 417 43.01 21.97 0.84
CA ALA A 417 42.79 22.94 1.91
C ALA A 417 44.11 23.45 2.47
N GLU A 418 44.47 24.70 2.16
CA GLU A 418 45.75 25.28 2.59
C GLU A 418 45.62 26.09 3.89
N SER A 419 46.57 25.94 4.81
CA SER A 419 46.64 26.70 6.06
C SER A 419 46.85 28.20 5.83
N GLN A 420 46.35 29.03 6.74
CA GLN A 420 46.60 30.48 6.68
C GLN A 420 48.00 30.85 7.17
N LEU A 421 48.52 31.95 6.62
CA LEU A 421 49.64 32.70 7.21
C LEU A 421 49.09 33.91 7.96
N ASN A 422 49.70 34.24 9.10
CA ASN A 422 49.36 35.43 9.87
C ASN A 422 50.24 36.61 9.44
N ASN A 423 49.64 37.78 9.40
CA ASN A 423 50.31 39.03 9.05
C ASN A 423 50.69 39.85 10.29
N ASN A 424 51.78 40.61 10.19
CA ASN A 424 52.06 41.70 11.11
C ASN A 424 51.22 42.95 10.79
N SER A 425 51.34 44.00 11.60
CA SER A 425 50.65 45.28 11.39
C SER A 425 51.02 46.00 10.08
N ALA A 426 52.12 45.61 9.44
CA ALA A 426 52.55 46.11 8.14
C ALA A 426 52.05 45.25 6.95
N GLY A 427 51.20 44.24 7.21
CA GLY A 427 50.63 43.36 6.18
C GLY A 427 51.59 42.29 5.65
N GLN A 428 52.75 42.10 6.28
CA GLN A 428 53.72 41.09 5.88
C GLN A 428 53.45 39.77 6.60
N TYR A 429 53.56 38.65 5.89
CA TYR A 429 53.45 37.32 6.48
C TYR A 429 54.61 37.04 7.44
N VAL A 430 54.30 36.64 8.68
CA VAL A 430 55.30 36.44 9.74
C VAL A 430 55.21 35.10 10.45
N SER A 431 54.08 34.39 10.36
CA SER A 431 53.93 33.08 10.98
C SER A 431 52.86 32.24 10.28
N PRO A 432 52.82 30.91 10.48
CA PRO A 432 53.81 30.06 11.13
C PRO A 432 55.17 30.11 10.41
N ALA A 433 56.28 30.11 11.16
CA ALA A 433 57.62 30.24 10.60
C ALA A 433 58.62 29.33 11.33
N VAL A 434 59.66 28.94 10.62
CA VAL A 434 60.71 28.07 11.15
C VAL A 434 62.08 28.50 10.64
N HIS A 435 63.10 28.34 11.49
CA HIS A 435 64.48 28.57 11.11
C HIS A 435 65.17 27.24 10.76
N ILE A 436 65.76 27.17 9.58
CA ILE A 436 66.65 26.09 9.16
C ILE A 436 68.08 26.59 9.36
N PRO A 437 68.82 26.08 10.36
CA PRO A 437 70.13 26.60 10.75
C PRO A 437 71.25 26.20 9.78
#